data_AF-A0A919TF22-F1
#
_entry.id   AF-A0A919TF22-F1
#
_cell.length_a   1.000
_cell.length_b   1.000
_cell.length_c   1.000
_cell.angle_alpha   90.00
_cell.angle_beta   90.00
_cell.angle_gamma   90.00
#
_symmetry.space_group_name_H-M   'P 1'
#
loop_
_entity.id
_entity.type
_entity.pdbx_description
1 polymer ?
#
loop_
_entity_poly.entity_id
_entity_poly.type
_entity_poly.pdbx_seq_one_letter_code
_entity_poly.pdbx_strand_id
1 'polypeptide(L)'
;MAEPQVTLDPNTLNPVEDKLRGPLEEQLTSALRAATEKTKQSYAGESVETVTENLLERTKSGLHHDIADGFHPDPTQLRHVAESIVAEADTRDLPRPH
;
A
#
# COMPACT_ATOMS: atom_id res chain seq x y z
N MET A 1 -4.59 -9.67 10.60
CA MET A 1 -4.63 -8.71 9.47
C MET A 1 -3.28 -8.03 9.45
N ALA A 2 -2.54 -8.08 8.35
CA ALA A 2 -1.40 -7.17 8.16
C ALA A 2 -2.01 -5.80 7.86
N GLU A 3 -2.10 -4.96 8.87
CA GLU A 3 -2.50 -3.58 8.66
C GLU A 3 -1.39 -2.92 7.83
N PRO A 4 -1.71 -2.34 6.67
CA PRO A 4 -0.69 -1.68 5.85
C PRO A 4 -0.27 -0.40 6.57
N GLN A 5 0.68 -0.52 7.48
CA GLN A 5 1.28 0.61 8.19
C GLN A 5 2.47 1.09 7.37
N VAL A 6 2.33 2.29 6.81
CA VAL A 6 3.43 2.96 6.15
C VAL A 6 4.23 3.67 7.21
N THR A 7 5.38 3.11 7.59
CA THR A 7 6.36 3.82 8.42
C THR A 7 7.25 4.64 7.50
N LEU A 8 7.21 5.96 7.65
CA LEU A 8 8.10 6.85 6.93
C LEU A 8 9.50 6.82 7.57
N ASP A 9 10.52 6.64 6.74
CA ASP A 9 11.90 6.53 7.23
C ASP A 9 12.46 7.91 7.58
N PRO A 10 12.87 8.17 8.84
CA PRO A 10 13.29 9.50 9.27
C PRO A 10 14.60 9.98 8.62
N ASN A 11 15.36 9.10 7.95
CA ASN A 11 16.57 9.46 7.21
C ASN A 11 16.30 9.96 5.78
N THR A 12 15.10 9.74 5.25
CA THR A 12 14.71 10.17 3.90
C THR A 12 13.70 11.32 3.91
N LEU A 13 13.16 11.66 5.08
CA LEU A 13 12.17 12.72 5.27
C LEU A 13 12.81 14.11 5.25
N ASN A 14 12.28 15.00 4.40
CA ASN A 14 12.62 16.41 4.39
C ASN A 14 12.04 17.10 5.65
N PRO A 15 12.52 18.28 6.08
CA PRO A 15 12.15 18.89 7.36
C PRO A 15 10.68 19.33 7.45
N VAL A 16 9.98 19.42 6.32
CA VAL A 16 8.53 19.64 6.26
C VAL A 16 7.76 18.35 6.57
N GLU A 17 8.26 17.20 6.10
CA GLU A 17 7.64 15.90 6.32
C GLU A 17 7.88 15.40 7.75
N ASP A 18 9.02 15.74 8.36
CA ASP A 18 9.24 15.48 9.79
C ASP A 18 8.26 16.26 10.69
N LYS A 19 7.95 17.52 10.34
CA LYS A 19 6.92 18.31 11.04
C LYS A 19 5.50 17.81 10.79
N LEU A 20 5.25 17.18 9.65
CA LEU A 20 3.96 16.65 9.25
C LEU A 20 3.86 15.14 9.48
N ARG A 21 4.81 14.52 10.19
CA ARG A 21 4.89 13.06 10.29
C ARG A 21 3.58 12.40 10.71
N GLY A 22 2.95 12.90 11.78
CA GLY A 22 1.65 12.40 12.24
C GLY A 22 0.55 12.45 11.17
N PRO A 23 0.17 13.63 10.65
CA PRO A 23 -0.86 13.71 9.61
C PRO A 23 -0.46 13.02 8.29
N LEU A 24 0.83 12.98 7.96
CA LEU A 24 1.34 12.35 6.75
C LEU A 24 1.27 10.82 6.81
N GLU A 25 1.62 10.21 7.94
CA GLU A 25 1.45 8.78 8.20
C GLU A 25 -0.03 8.38 8.12
N GLU A 26 -0.93 9.19 8.65
CA GLU A 26 -2.39 8.95 8.56
C GLU A 26 -2.89 9.06 7.12
N GLN A 27 -2.41 10.05 6.35
CA GLN A 27 -2.74 10.20 4.93
C GLN A 27 -2.19 9.04 4.09
N LEU A 28 -0.95 8.62 4.33
CA LEU A 28 -0.32 7.49 3.66
C LEU A 28 -1.03 6.18 3.97
N THR A 29 -1.36 5.96 5.24
CA THR A 29 -2.13 4.79 5.69
C THR A 29 -3.51 4.79 5.02
N SER A 30 -4.17 5.94 4.94
CA SER A 30 -5.47 6.09 4.28
C SER A 30 -5.39 5.85 2.78
N ALA A 31 -4.37 6.41 2.11
CA ALA A 31 -4.13 6.25 0.69
C ALA A 31 -3.78 4.79 0.33
N LEU A 32 -2.89 4.17 1.10
CA LEU A 32 -2.48 2.77 0.90
C LEU A 32 -3.65 1.81 1.17
N ARG A 33 -4.46 2.09 2.20
CA ARG A 33 -5.70 1.32 2.47
C ARG A 33 -6.69 1.46 1.31
N ALA A 34 -6.94 2.67 0.82
CA ALA A 34 -7.83 2.89 -0.33
C ALA A 34 -7.30 2.23 -1.61
N ALA A 35 -5.99 2.28 -1.86
CA ALA A 35 -5.34 1.59 -2.97
C ALA A 35 -5.46 0.07 -2.82
N THR A 36 -5.26 -0.47 -1.62
CA THR A 36 -5.44 -1.89 -1.28
C THR A 36 -6.87 -2.35 -1.52
N GLU A 37 -7.87 -1.60 -1.05
CA GLU A 37 -9.28 -1.95 -1.24
C GLU A 37 -9.71 -1.88 -2.70
N LYS A 38 -9.22 -0.89 -3.46
CA LYS A 38 -9.46 -0.83 -4.91
C LYS A 38 -8.79 -1.99 -5.64
N THR A 39 -7.56 -2.32 -5.27
CA THR A 39 -6.82 -3.43 -5.89
C THR A 39 -7.51 -4.75 -5.57
N LYS A 40 -7.98 -4.96 -4.33
CA LYS A 40 -8.81 -6.12 -3.96
C LYS A 40 -10.12 -6.22 -4.76
N GLN A 41 -10.78 -5.09 -5.02
CA GLN A 41 -12.04 -5.06 -5.79
C GLN A 41 -11.83 -5.28 -7.29
N SER A 42 -10.72 -4.79 -7.84
CA SER A 42 -10.35 -4.99 -9.24
C SER A 42 -9.48 -6.24 -9.47
N TYR A 43 -9.14 -6.97 -8.42
CA TYR A 43 -8.27 -8.14 -8.50
C TYR A 43 -8.90 -9.21 -9.38
N ALA A 44 -8.25 -9.48 -10.50
CA ALA A 44 -8.72 -10.44 -11.51
C ALA A 44 -7.85 -11.70 -11.62
N GLY A 45 -7.07 -12.02 -10.57
CA GLY A 45 -6.07 -13.09 -10.60
C GLY A 45 -4.68 -12.62 -11.06
N GLU A 46 -4.38 -11.34 -10.85
CA GLU A 46 -3.06 -10.75 -11.15
C GLU A 46 -1.97 -11.32 -10.24
N SER A 47 -0.73 -11.35 -10.71
CA SER A 47 0.40 -11.81 -9.88
C SER A 47 0.71 -10.83 -8.75
N VAL A 48 1.30 -11.33 -7.67
CA VAL A 48 1.78 -10.53 -6.53
C VAL A 48 2.64 -9.36 -7.01
N GLU A 49 3.50 -9.55 -8.01
CA GLU A 49 4.33 -8.50 -8.60
C GLU A 49 3.47 -7.38 -9.22
N THR A 50 2.49 -7.73 -10.06
CA THR A 50 1.56 -6.76 -10.66
C THR A 50 0.75 -6.00 -9.61
N VAL A 51 0.27 -6.69 -8.57
CA VAL A 51 -0.45 -6.08 -7.44
C VAL A 51 0.46 -5.12 -6.66
N THR A 52 1.74 -5.48 -6.48
CA THR A 52 2.75 -4.66 -5.81
C THR A 52 3.02 -3.38 -6.60
N GLU A 53 3.21 -3.48 -7.92
CA GLU A 53 3.39 -2.32 -8.80
C GLU A 53 2.15 -1.42 -8.81
N ASN A 54 0.95 -1.99 -8.91
CA ASN A 54 -0.30 -1.22 -8.90
C ASN A 54 -0.51 -0.48 -7.58
N LEU A 55 -0.18 -1.12 -6.45
CA LEU A 55 -0.20 -0.48 -5.13
C LEU A 55 0.77 0.68 -5.05
N LEU A 56 2.00 0.50 -5.54
CA LEU A 56 3.02 1.54 -5.55
C LEU A 56 2.60 2.73 -6.41
N GLU A 57 2.15 2.48 -7.64
CA GLU A 57 1.69 3.52 -8.57
C GLU A 57 0.47 4.27 -8.04
N ARG A 58 -0.54 3.56 -7.52
CA ARG A 58 -1.74 4.20 -6.94
C ARG A 58 -1.41 5.03 -5.71
N THR A 59 -0.51 4.54 -4.87
CA THR A 59 -0.07 5.27 -3.68
C THR A 59 0.71 6.51 -4.10
N LYS A 60 1.68 6.39 -5.02
CA LYS A 60 2.45 7.53 -5.54
C LYS A 60 1.58 8.55 -6.27
N SER A 61 0.60 8.11 -7.05
CA SER A 61 -0.32 9.01 -7.76
C SER A 61 -1.30 9.74 -6.81
N GLY A 62 -1.52 9.23 -5.60
CA GLY A 62 -2.29 9.89 -4.55
C GLY A 62 -1.47 10.86 -3.70
N LEU A 63 -0.14 10.86 -3.85
CA LEU A 63 0.78 11.72 -3.12
C LEU A 63 1.18 12.94 -3.96
N HIS A 64 1.49 14.04 -3.27
CA HIS A 64 2.10 15.21 -3.93
C HIS A 64 3.48 14.82 -4.49
N HIS A 65 3.90 15.44 -5.60
CA HIS A 65 5.21 15.21 -6.22
C HIS A 65 6.35 15.28 -5.21
N ASP A 66 6.36 16.30 -4.34
CA ASP A 66 7.36 16.47 -3.28
C ASP A 66 7.42 15.31 -2.27
N ILE A 67 6.29 14.65 -2.02
CA ILE A 67 6.20 13.50 -1.12
C ILE A 67 6.53 12.22 -1.88
N ALA A 68 6.08 12.09 -3.13
CA ALA A 68 6.33 10.93 -3.98
C ALA A 68 7.82 10.73 -4.29
N ASP A 69 8.60 11.81 -4.33
CA ASP A 69 10.06 11.80 -4.53
C ASP A 69 10.80 11.29 -3.28
N GLY A 70 10.31 11.65 -2.08
CA GLY A 70 10.77 11.14 -0.78
C GLY A 70 10.16 9.80 -0.36
N PHE A 71 9.15 9.31 -1.08
CA PHE A 71 8.42 8.09 -0.78
C PHE A 71 9.14 6.85 -1.34
N HIS A 72 9.95 6.24 -0.49
CA HIS A 72 10.65 4.97 -0.74
C HIS A 72 10.08 3.88 0.17
N PRO A 73 8.87 3.36 -0.11
CA PRO A 73 8.32 2.26 0.66
C PRO A 73 9.20 1.03 0.50
N ASP A 74 9.35 0.26 1.58
CA ASP A 74 10.11 -0.98 1.53
C ASP A 74 9.43 -1.97 0.55
N PRO A 75 10.13 -2.41 -0.51
CA PRO A 75 9.53 -3.26 -1.52
C PRO A 75 9.14 -4.64 -0.97
N THR A 76 9.79 -5.10 0.10
CA THR A 76 9.45 -6.35 0.79
C THR A 76 8.14 -6.19 1.56
N GLN A 77 7.92 -5.05 2.23
CA GLN A 77 6.63 -4.76 2.87
C GLN A 77 5.49 -4.65 1.86
N LEU A 78 5.68 -3.92 0.75
CA LEU A 78 4.68 -3.83 -0.30
C LEU A 78 4.33 -5.20 -0.87
N ARG A 79 5.34 -6.05 -1.09
CA ARG A 79 5.16 -7.43 -1.51
C ARG A 79 4.35 -8.23 -0.50
N HIS A 80 4.64 -8.13 0.80
CA HIS A 80 3.87 -8.82 1.83
C HIS A 80 2.39 -8.40 1.88
N VAL A 81 2.10 -7.11 1.65
CA VAL A 81 0.73 -6.61 1.53
C VAL A 81 0.07 -7.19 0.28
N ALA A 82 0.77 -7.20 -0.86
CA ALA A 82 0.28 -7.81 -2.10
C ALA A 82 0.02 -9.32 -1.96
N GLU A 83 0.92 -10.06 -1.31
CA GLU A 83 0.75 -11.49 -1.00
C GLU A 83 -0.49 -11.71 -0.14
N SER A 84 -0.70 -10.87 0.88
CA SER A 84 -1.90 -10.94 1.72
C SER A 84 -3.17 -10.66 0.93
N ILE A 85 -3.15 -9.71 -0.02
CA ILE A 85 -4.29 -9.42 -0.91
C ILE A 85 -4.61 -10.63 -1.80
N VAL A 86 -3.59 -11.20 -2.45
CA VAL A 86 -3.72 -12.37 -3.32
C VAL A 86 -4.25 -13.57 -2.53
N ALA A 87 -3.66 -13.85 -1.36
CA ALA A 87 -4.09 -14.94 -0.50
C ALA A 87 -5.56 -14.77 -0.03
N GLU A 88 -5.97 -13.56 0.38
CA GLU A 88 -7.36 -13.32 0.79
C GLU A 88 -8.35 -13.39 -0.38
N ALA A 89 -7.96 -12.94 -1.58
CA ALA A 89 -8.78 -13.02 -2.77
C ALA A 89 -8.98 -14.47 -3.23
N ASP A 90 -7.92 -15.28 -3.19
CA ASP A 90 -7.97 -16.73 -3.41
C ASP A 90 -8.90 -17.41 -2.39
N THR A 91 -8.79 -17.03 -1.10
CA THR A 91 -9.65 -17.58 -0.04
C THR A 91 -11.13 -17.20 -0.20
N ARG A 92 -11.43 -16.07 -0.86
CA ARG A 92 -12.80 -15.61 -1.14
C ARG A 92 -13.46 -16.36 -2.30
N ASP A 93 -12.67 -16.97 -3.20
CA ASP A 93 -13.15 -17.76 -4.33
C ASP A 93 -13.49 -19.21 -3.91
N LEU A 94 -13.05 -19.66 -2.72
CA LEU A 94 -13.44 -20.96 -2.18
C LEU A 94 -14.94 -20.99 -1.80
N PRO A 95 -15.73 -21.95 -2.32
CA PRO A 95 -17.12 -22.11 -1.94
C PRO A 95 -17.19 -22.42 -0.45
N ARG A 96 -17.91 -21.58 0.33
CA ARG A 96 -18.20 -21.86 1.73
C ARG A 96 -18.93 -23.21 1.80
N PRO A 97 -18.46 -24.19 2.59
CA PRO A 97 -19.22 -25.40 2.84
C PRO A 97 -20.50 -25.03 3.60
N HIS A 98 -21.62 -25.49 3.06
CA HIS A 98 -22.99 -25.22 3.51
C HIS A 98 -23.35 -25.95 4.81
#